data_AF-A0AAD0U7F7-F1
#
_entry.id   AF-A0AAD0U7F7-F1
#
_cell.length_a   1.000
_cell.length_b   1.000
_cell.length_c   1.000
_cell.angle_alpha   90.00
_cell.angle_beta   90.00
_cell.angle_gamma   90.00
#
_symmetry.space_group_name_H-M   'P 1'
#
loop_
_entity.id
_entity.type
_entity.pdbx_description
1 polymer ?
#
loop_
_entity_poly.entity_id
_entity_poly.type
_entity_poly.pdbx_seq_one_letter_code
_entity_poly.pdbx_strand_id
1 'polypeptide(L)'
;MEKTGLYLLKLSFTPEKGMTGAGSMTLAVTVNASTGALHGQAHGSILEGTQHSPTFTAPATGAMHSTGFGHITRVGAVHGEAAVSVAPPAIGTYLAPFSASFGLGADWTGQGQFTVGTHTYKCDVKMVDGAVA
;
A
#
# COMPACT_ATOMS: atom_id res chain seq x y z
N MET A 1 14.72 20.22 7.15
CA MET A 1 15.76 19.27 6.70
C MET A 1 15.19 18.51 5.52
N GLU A 2 15.59 18.85 4.30
CA GLU A 2 15.35 17.97 3.15
C GLU A 2 16.11 16.66 3.42
N LYS A 3 15.41 15.54 3.36
CA LYS A 3 16.00 14.22 3.55
C LYS A 3 16.81 13.93 2.29
N THR A 4 18.10 14.24 2.26
CA THR A 4 18.95 13.92 1.10
C THR A 4 19.39 12.47 1.20
N GLY A 5 18.73 11.55 0.48
CA GLY A 5 19.13 10.14 0.48
C GLY A 5 18.00 9.14 0.25
N LEU A 6 18.34 7.87 0.41
CA LEU A 6 17.43 6.74 0.32
C LEU A 6 16.88 6.44 1.73
N TYR A 7 15.57 6.31 1.91
CA TYR A 7 15.01 5.96 3.21
C TYR A 7 13.88 4.93 3.09
N LEU A 8 13.66 4.17 4.15
CA LEU A 8 12.56 3.21 4.20
C LEU A 8 11.28 3.91 4.67
N LEU A 9 10.19 3.65 3.97
CA LEU A 9 8.85 4.12 4.31
C LEU A 9 7.92 2.92 4.40
N LYS A 10 7.31 2.73 5.56
CA LYS A 10 6.32 1.68 5.79
C LYS A 10 4.96 2.30 6.06
N LEU A 11 4.01 2.06 5.16
CA LEU A 11 2.64 2.52 5.24
C LEU A 11 1.70 1.35 5.55
N SER A 12 0.76 1.53 6.47
CA SER A 12 -0.33 0.61 6.72
C SER A 12 -1.62 1.16 6.12
N PHE A 13 -2.30 0.33 5.33
CA PHE A 13 -3.62 0.55 4.76
C PHE A 13 -4.60 -0.27 5.58
N THR A 14 -5.44 0.41 6.35
CA THR A 14 -6.44 -0.21 7.24
C THR A 14 -7.84 0.13 6.72
N PRO A 15 -8.75 -0.84 6.55
CA PRO A 15 -10.13 -0.55 6.18
C PRO A 15 -10.87 0.13 7.33
N GLU A 16 -12.01 0.76 7.04
CA GLU A 16 -12.91 1.21 8.09
C GLU A 16 -13.39 0.02 8.93
N LYS A 17 -13.54 0.23 10.25
CA LYS A 17 -13.89 -0.83 11.19
C LYS A 17 -15.23 -1.47 10.84
N GLY A 18 -15.28 -2.80 10.89
CA GLY A 18 -16.52 -3.58 10.76
C GLY A 18 -16.95 -3.90 9.33
N MET A 19 -16.13 -3.61 8.32
CA MET A 19 -16.43 -3.99 6.93
C MET A 19 -16.10 -5.45 6.63
N THR A 20 -17.11 -6.28 6.40
CA THR A 20 -16.94 -7.62 5.79
C THR A 20 -16.63 -7.48 4.31
N GLY A 21 -15.71 -8.31 3.81
CA GLY A 21 -15.18 -8.24 2.45
C GLY A 21 -14.13 -7.15 2.26
N ALA A 22 -13.64 -6.54 3.34
CA ALA A 22 -12.61 -5.51 3.28
C ALA A 22 -11.23 -6.05 2.86
N GLY A 23 -10.26 -5.15 2.73
CA GLY A 23 -8.88 -5.50 2.49
C GLY A 23 -7.96 -4.59 3.29
N SER A 24 -6.86 -5.15 3.77
CA SER A 24 -5.80 -4.43 4.47
C SER A 24 -4.44 -4.81 3.90
N MET A 25 -3.48 -3.90 3.97
CA MET A 25 -2.12 -4.19 3.55
C MET A 25 -1.08 -3.32 4.26
N THR A 26 0.17 -3.78 4.20
CA THR A 26 1.35 -3.00 4.50
C THR A 26 2.16 -2.82 3.23
N LEU A 27 2.48 -1.56 2.91
CA LEU A 27 3.38 -1.18 1.84
C LEU A 27 4.71 -0.75 2.45
N ALA A 28 5.77 -1.52 2.20
CA ALA A 28 7.13 -1.19 2.60
C ALA A 28 7.94 -0.82 1.36
N VAL A 29 8.29 0.46 1.23
CA VAL A 29 9.00 0.98 0.06
C VAL A 29 10.21 1.78 0.49
N THR A 30 11.27 1.61 -0.29
CA THR A 30 12.41 2.49 -0.28
C THR A 30 12.09 3.71 -1.13
N VAL A 31 12.25 4.90 -0.55
CA VAL A 31 12.00 6.19 -1.18
C VAL A 31 13.34 6.80 -1.56
N ASN A 32 13.52 7.10 -2.84
CA ASN A 32 14.60 7.99 -3.28
C ASN A 32 14.12 9.43 -3.14
N ALA A 33 14.68 10.17 -2.18
CA ALA A 33 14.20 11.51 -1.87
C ALA A 33 14.52 12.57 -2.95
N SER A 34 15.52 12.34 -3.81
CA SER A 34 15.86 13.28 -4.89
C SER A 34 14.94 13.16 -6.09
N THR A 35 14.40 11.96 -6.36
CA THR A 35 13.53 11.69 -7.50
C THR A 35 12.08 11.43 -7.13
N GLY A 36 11.79 11.12 -5.87
CA GLY A 36 10.49 10.65 -5.41
C GLY A 36 10.20 9.18 -5.76
N ALA A 37 11.13 8.45 -6.40
CA ALA A 37 10.91 7.08 -6.82
C ALA A 37 10.69 6.14 -5.61
N LEU A 38 9.74 5.22 -5.76
CA LEU A 38 9.38 4.21 -4.79
C LEU A 38 9.71 2.81 -5.33
N HIS A 39 10.38 2.00 -4.53
CA HIS A 39 10.62 0.59 -4.83
C HIS A 39 10.48 -0.25 -3.57
N GLY A 40 9.70 -1.32 -3.61
CA GLY A 40 9.55 -2.20 -2.46
C GLY A 40 8.53 -3.31 -2.65
N GLN A 41 7.80 -3.61 -1.59
CA GLN A 41 6.87 -4.72 -1.53
C GLN A 41 5.59 -4.31 -0.79
N ALA A 42 4.46 -4.82 -1.27
CA ALA A 42 3.19 -4.81 -0.57
C ALA A 42 2.87 -6.22 -0.08
N HIS A 43 2.33 -6.33 1.13
CA HIS A 43 1.82 -7.58 1.68
C HIS A 43 0.50 -7.32 2.40
N GLY A 44 -0.50 -8.15 2.16
CA GLY A 44 -1.82 -7.92 2.74
C GLY A 44 -2.81 -9.06 2.53
N SER A 45 -4.06 -8.75 2.87
CA SER A 45 -5.21 -9.62 2.73
C SER A 45 -6.36 -8.92 2.03
N ILE A 46 -7.16 -9.70 1.31
CA ILE A 46 -8.36 -9.25 0.60
C ILE A 46 -9.56 -10.10 1.05
N LEU A 47 -10.77 -9.59 0.83
CA LEU A 47 -12.02 -10.29 1.19
C LEU A 47 -12.04 -10.74 2.66
N GLU A 48 -11.58 -9.87 3.56
CA GLU A 48 -11.51 -10.12 5.00
C GLU A 48 -12.89 -10.37 5.61
N GLY A 49 -12.97 -11.29 6.57
CA GLY A 49 -14.25 -11.66 7.19
C GLY A 49 -15.16 -12.53 6.32
N THR A 50 -14.71 -12.93 5.12
CA THR A 50 -15.32 -14.04 4.37
C THR A 50 -14.78 -15.39 4.87
N GLN A 51 -15.40 -16.49 4.45
CA GLN A 51 -14.97 -17.83 4.85
C GLN A 51 -13.53 -18.17 4.44
N HIS A 52 -13.04 -17.54 3.35
CA HIS A 52 -11.71 -17.78 2.80
C HIS A 52 -11.09 -16.45 2.33
N SER A 53 -10.44 -15.72 3.23
CA SER A 53 -9.74 -14.48 2.88
C SER A 53 -8.38 -14.77 2.24
N PRO A 54 -8.15 -14.43 0.96
CA PRO A 54 -6.85 -14.60 0.32
C PRO A 54 -5.81 -13.62 0.87
N THR A 55 -4.55 -14.05 0.87
CA THR A 55 -3.41 -13.17 1.14
C THR A 55 -2.65 -12.89 -0.15
N PHE A 56 -1.89 -11.80 -0.19
CA PHE A 56 -1.09 -11.47 -1.35
C PHE A 56 0.25 -10.84 -0.99
N THR A 57 1.20 -10.99 -1.89
CA THR A 57 2.47 -10.24 -1.89
C THR A 57 2.71 -9.68 -3.28
N ALA A 58 3.11 -8.42 -3.40
CA ALA A 58 3.36 -7.77 -4.67
C ALA A 58 4.63 -6.91 -4.63
N PRO A 59 5.57 -7.04 -5.58
CA PRO A 59 6.53 -5.98 -5.84
C PRO A 59 5.79 -4.69 -6.17
N ALA A 60 6.26 -3.59 -5.58
CA ALA A 60 5.66 -2.28 -5.73
C ALA A 60 6.70 -1.31 -6.28
N THR A 61 6.42 -0.73 -7.44
CA THR A 61 7.23 0.35 -8.02
C THR A 61 6.34 1.54 -8.35
N GLY A 62 6.86 2.74 -8.14
CA GLY A 62 6.11 3.95 -8.46
C GLY A 62 6.83 5.22 -8.02
N ALA A 63 6.06 6.23 -7.66
CA ALA A 63 6.59 7.53 -7.27
C ALA A 63 5.72 8.19 -6.20
N MET A 64 6.35 9.07 -5.42
CA MET A 64 5.72 9.96 -4.45
C MET A 64 6.16 11.40 -4.71
N HIS A 65 5.19 12.31 -4.68
CA HIS A 65 5.40 13.73 -4.90
C HIS A 65 4.85 14.54 -3.73
N SER A 66 5.54 15.64 -3.42
CA SER A 66 5.00 16.68 -2.54
C SER A 66 4.03 17.54 -3.31
N THR A 67 2.82 17.74 -2.80
CA THR A 67 1.80 18.58 -3.42
C THR A 67 1.89 20.04 -2.98
N GLY A 68 2.43 20.29 -1.78
CA GLY A 68 2.51 21.62 -1.17
C GLY A 68 1.16 22.33 -0.98
N PHE A 69 0.03 21.63 -1.11
CA PHE A 69 -1.30 22.23 -1.23
C PHE A 69 -2.33 21.59 -0.31
N GLY A 70 -2.98 22.40 0.54
CA GLY A 70 -4.03 21.94 1.46
C GLY A 70 -3.53 21.00 2.56
N HIS A 71 -4.41 20.10 3.00
CA HIS A 71 -4.11 19.15 4.09
C HIS A 71 -3.34 17.91 3.64
N ILE A 72 -3.40 17.55 2.35
CA ILE A 72 -2.62 16.46 1.76
C ILE A 72 -1.33 17.06 1.25
N THR A 73 -0.22 16.69 1.88
CA THR A 73 1.11 17.24 1.57
C THR A 73 1.93 16.32 0.67
N ARG A 74 1.55 15.04 0.58
CA ARG A 74 2.25 14.01 -0.18
C ARG A 74 1.25 13.12 -0.88
N VAL A 75 1.48 12.81 -2.14
CA VAL A 75 0.70 11.83 -2.90
C VAL A 75 1.64 10.82 -3.50
N GLY A 76 1.27 9.54 -3.45
CA GLY A 76 2.05 8.47 -4.04
C GLY A 76 1.18 7.45 -4.74
N ALA A 77 1.76 6.82 -5.74
CA ALA A 77 1.14 5.70 -6.44
C ALA A 77 2.20 4.64 -6.74
N VAL A 78 1.83 3.38 -6.59
CA VAL A 78 2.65 2.22 -6.92
C VAL A 78 1.83 1.21 -7.73
N HIS A 79 2.51 0.42 -8.53
CA HIS A 79 1.93 -0.67 -9.30
C HIS A 79 2.88 -1.88 -9.32
N GLY A 80 2.33 -3.03 -9.70
CA GLY A 80 3.06 -4.28 -9.87
C GLY A 80 2.13 -5.45 -10.17
N GLU A 81 2.60 -6.65 -9.88
CA GLU A 81 1.86 -7.89 -10.07
C GLU A 81 1.85 -8.68 -8.74
N ALA A 82 0.68 -8.89 -8.16
CA ALA A 82 0.50 -9.60 -6.91
C ALA A 82 0.45 -11.12 -7.14
N ALA A 83 1.23 -11.86 -6.37
CA ALA A 83 1.01 -13.27 -6.14
C ALA A 83 -0.07 -13.42 -5.04
N VAL A 84 -1.26 -13.85 -5.43
CA VAL A 84 -2.41 -14.04 -4.54
C VAL A 84 -2.49 -15.50 -4.16
N SER A 85 -2.41 -15.79 -2.86
CA SER A 85 -2.53 -17.13 -2.29
C SER A 85 -3.93 -17.34 -1.74
N VAL A 86 -4.59 -18.38 -2.24
CA VAL A 86 -5.92 -18.80 -1.81
C VAL A 86 -5.81 -20.02 -0.88
N ALA A 87 -6.51 -19.94 0.24
CA ALA A 87 -6.62 -21.03 1.20
C ALA A 87 -7.58 -22.13 0.68
N PRO A 88 -7.51 -23.37 1.21
CA PRO A 88 -8.45 -24.44 0.85
C PRO A 88 -9.91 -23.96 0.90
N PRO A 89 -10.80 -24.41 0.00
CA PRO A 89 -10.74 -25.62 -0.85
C PRO A 89 -10.07 -25.46 -2.22
N ALA A 90 -9.86 -24.24 -2.71
CA ALA A 90 -9.07 -23.98 -3.91
C ALA A 90 -7.64 -23.63 -3.49
N ILE A 91 -6.75 -24.61 -3.41
CA ILE A 91 -5.34 -24.38 -3.08
C ILE A 91 -4.62 -23.88 -4.34
N GLY A 92 -3.96 -22.74 -4.25
CA GLY A 92 -3.14 -22.24 -5.33
C GLY A 92 -2.62 -20.83 -5.12
N THR A 93 -1.74 -20.44 -6.02
CA THR A 93 -1.29 -19.05 -6.17
C THR A 93 -1.53 -18.65 -7.62
N TYR A 94 -2.14 -17.49 -7.82
CA TYR A 94 -2.27 -16.88 -9.15
C TYR A 94 -1.72 -15.46 -9.14
N LEU A 95 -1.36 -14.98 -10.33
CA LEU A 95 -0.88 -13.62 -10.52
C LEU A 95 -2.05 -12.70 -10.85
N ALA A 96 -2.08 -11.52 -10.25
CA ALA A 96 -3.09 -10.50 -10.48
C ALA A 96 -2.46 -9.10 -10.53
N PRO A 97 -2.97 -8.17 -11.37
CA PRO A 97 -2.53 -6.78 -11.35
C PRO A 97 -2.67 -6.17 -9.96
N PHE A 98 -1.63 -5.45 -9.52
CA PHE A 98 -1.60 -4.72 -8.27
C PHE A 98 -1.42 -3.22 -8.53
N SER A 99 -2.20 -2.40 -7.84
CA SER A 99 -1.96 -0.96 -7.76
C SER A 99 -2.35 -0.42 -6.40
N ALA A 100 -1.70 0.65 -5.97
CA ALA A 100 -2.10 1.39 -4.79
C ALA A 100 -1.82 2.87 -4.96
N SER A 101 -2.69 3.71 -4.42
CA SER A 101 -2.52 5.15 -4.36
C SER A 101 -2.86 5.67 -2.97
N PHE A 102 -2.16 6.72 -2.55
CA PHE A 102 -2.35 7.30 -1.23
C PHE A 102 -2.08 8.80 -1.25
N GLY A 103 -2.81 9.53 -0.41
CA GLY A 103 -2.55 10.92 -0.06
C GLY A 103 -2.32 11.01 1.44
N LEU A 104 -1.22 11.64 1.85
CA LEU A 104 -0.81 11.80 3.25
C LEU A 104 -0.66 13.27 3.61
N GLY A 105 -1.11 13.60 4.81
CA GLY A 105 -0.88 14.88 5.47
C GLY A 105 0.52 15.02 6.05
N ALA A 106 0.74 16.14 6.74
CA ALA A 106 2.02 16.45 7.39
C ALA A 106 2.34 15.49 8.54
N ASP A 107 1.30 14.93 9.16
CA ASP A 107 1.32 13.97 10.26
C ASP A 107 1.48 12.50 9.78
N TRP A 108 1.70 12.28 8.47
CA TRP A 108 1.81 10.96 7.86
C TRP A 108 0.56 10.09 8.02
N THR A 109 -0.60 10.72 8.15
CA THR A 109 -1.91 10.06 8.06
C THR A 109 -2.66 10.55 6.83
N GLY A 110 -3.62 9.77 6.36
CA GLY A 110 -4.48 10.17 5.26
C GLY A 110 -5.29 9.02 4.72
N GLN A 111 -5.59 9.08 3.43
CA GLN A 111 -6.47 8.12 2.77
C GLN A 111 -5.79 7.55 1.54
N GLY A 112 -6.15 6.34 1.19
CA GLY A 112 -5.65 5.67 0.01
C GLY A 112 -6.58 4.57 -0.43
N GLN A 113 -6.17 3.94 -1.51
CA GLN A 113 -6.81 2.75 -2.01
C GLN A 113 -5.76 1.80 -2.57
N PHE A 114 -6.10 0.52 -2.58
CA PHE A 114 -5.34 -0.47 -3.31
C PHE A 114 -6.27 -1.40 -4.09
N THR A 115 -5.74 -1.95 -5.17
CA THR A 115 -6.44 -2.88 -6.05
C THR A 115 -5.61 -4.13 -6.24
N VAL A 116 -6.24 -5.29 -6.11
CA VAL A 116 -5.67 -6.60 -6.43
C VAL A 116 -6.64 -7.30 -7.38
N GLY A 117 -6.23 -7.49 -8.63
CA GLY A 117 -7.11 -8.00 -9.69
C GLY A 117 -8.28 -7.05 -9.93
N THR A 118 -9.50 -7.52 -9.66
CA THR A 118 -10.75 -6.75 -9.82
C THR A 118 -11.27 -6.14 -8.51
N HIS A 119 -10.58 -6.39 -7.39
CA HIS A 119 -11.02 -5.91 -6.08
C HIS A 119 -10.29 -4.62 -5.69
N THR A 120 -11.04 -3.55 -5.45
CA THR A 120 -10.52 -2.27 -4.98
C THR A 120 -11.00 -1.98 -3.57
N TYR A 121 -10.06 -1.57 -2.71
CA TYR A 121 -10.29 -1.31 -1.29
C TYR A 121 -9.90 0.12 -0.96
N LYS A 122 -10.80 0.84 -0.29
CA LYS A 122 -10.50 2.15 0.30
C LYS A 122 -10.03 1.96 1.74
N CYS A 123 -8.97 2.66 2.11
CA CYS A 123 -8.32 2.49 3.40
C CYS A 123 -7.89 3.83 3.98
N ASP A 124 -7.90 3.91 5.30
CA ASP A 124 -7.07 4.86 6.03
C ASP A 124 -5.61 4.43 5.92
N VAL A 125 -4.73 5.40 5.67
CA VAL A 125 -3.29 5.17 5.51
C VAL A 125 -2.53 5.88 6.60
N LYS A 126 -1.61 5.17 7.25
CA LYS A 126 -0.71 5.73 8.25
C LYS A 126 0.72 5.21 8.06
N MET A 127 1.71 6.06 8.30
CA MET A 127 3.09 5.59 8.45
C MET A 127 3.22 4.80 9.76
N VAL A 128 3.78 3.59 9.67
CA VAL A 128 4.02 2.71 10.82
C VAL A 128 5.49 2.73 11.22
N ASP A 129 6.40 2.92 10.26
CA ASP A 129 7.83 3.02 10.51
C ASP A 129 8.52 3.82 9.38
N GLY A 130 9.63 4.48 9.71
CA GLY A 130 10.38 5.37 8.84
C GLY A 130 11.85 5.44 9.21
N ALA A 131 12.59 4.34 9.02
CA ALA A 131 14.03 4.30 9.26
C ALA A 131 14.81 5.04 8.15
N VAL A 132 15.75 5.89 8.55
CA VAL A 132 16.77 6.44 7.65
C VAL A 132 17.86 5.37 7.52
N ALA A 133 18.17 4.97 6.29
CA ALA A 133 19.29 4.07 6.01
C ALA A 133 20.61 4.85 6.05
#